data_AF-A0A1S8WRI8-F1
#
_entry.id   AF-A0A1S8WRI8-F1
#
_cell.length_a   1.000
_cell.length_b   1.000
_cell.length_c   1.000
_cell.angle_alpha   90.00
_cell.angle_beta   90.00
_cell.angle_gamma   90.00
#
_symmetry.space_group_name_H-M   'P 1'
#
loop_
_entity.id
_entity.type
_entity.pdbx_description
1 polymer ?
#
loop_
_entity_poly.entity_id
_entity_poly.type
_entity_poly.pdbx_seq_one_letter_code
_entity_poly.pdbx_strand_id
1 'polypeptide(L)'
;TCNTACNGTVIDTARVKLIENSEQKDDSNLCIIYTDDNCRVFFTYRYSDAIYVTRKVDLNIMRKSECVKTINILYIVLGVIAGIVLGGLILLLIYKLVITIDDRRELAKFEQQGENMRWEMAENPIFESPTTKVINPTYEETAY
;
A
#
# COMPACT_ATOMS: atom_id res chain seq x y z
N THR A 1 36.02 -10.45 5.19
CA THR A 1 37.39 -10.98 5.34
C THR A 1 38.14 -10.07 6.30
N CYS A 2 38.77 -10.60 7.36
CA CYS A 2 39.50 -9.76 8.32
C CYS A 2 40.84 -9.33 7.71
N ASN A 3 41.05 -8.03 7.53
CA ASN A 3 42.29 -7.48 6.96
C ASN A 3 43.28 -7.19 8.11
N THR A 4 44.54 -7.61 7.96
CA THR A 4 45.57 -7.68 9.01
C THR A 4 46.22 -6.33 9.39
N ALA A 5 45.56 -5.20 9.12
CA ALA A 5 46.10 -3.87 9.39
C ALA A 5 45.54 -3.28 10.70
N CYS A 6 45.89 -3.87 11.85
CA CYS A 6 45.68 -3.25 13.17
C CYS A 6 47.00 -2.63 13.65
N ASN A 7 47.32 -1.43 13.18
CA ASN A 7 48.58 -0.77 13.53
C ASN A 7 48.43 -0.03 14.87
N GLY A 8 48.68 -0.72 15.99
CA GLY A 8 48.84 -0.07 17.31
C GLY A 8 48.28 -0.80 18.53
N THR A 9 47.53 -1.89 18.39
CA THR A 9 47.01 -2.64 19.55
C THR A 9 47.17 -4.15 19.34
N VAL A 10 48.00 -4.79 20.16
CA VAL A 10 48.08 -6.26 20.21
C VAL A 10 46.89 -6.76 21.01
N ILE A 11 45.91 -7.32 20.30
CA ILE A 11 44.77 -7.99 20.92
C ILE A 11 45.24 -9.38 21.37
N ASP A 12 45.18 -9.64 22.67
CA ASP A 12 45.40 -10.98 23.23
C ASP A 12 44.15 -11.83 23.00
N THR A 13 44.19 -12.72 21.99
CA THR A 13 43.05 -13.58 21.63
C THR A 13 42.66 -14.54 22.76
N ALA A 14 43.53 -14.77 23.74
CA ALA A 14 43.22 -15.60 24.91
C ALA A 14 42.27 -14.90 25.91
N ARG A 15 42.04 -13.58 25.78
CA ARG A 15 41.24 -12.77 26.72
C ARG A 15 39.90 -12.31 26.15
N VAL A 16 39.48 -12.88 25.02
CA VAL A 16 38.17 -12.56 24.44
C VAL A 16 37.09 -13.29 25.23
N LYS A 17 36.15 -12.54 25.81
CA LYS A 17 34.97 -13.11 26.47
C LYS A 17 33.72 -12.86 25.62
N LEU A 18 32.96 -13.92 25.38
CA LEU A 18 31.62 -13.82 24.83
C LEU A 18 30.66 -13.55 25.99
N ILE A 19 29.97 -12.42 25.96
CA ILE A 19 28.98 -12.07 26.97
C ILE A 19 27.58 -12.15 26.35
N GLU A 20 26.63 -12.69 27.10
CA GLU A 20 25.23 -12.84 26.68
C GLU A 20 24.41 -11.57 26.91
N ASN A 21 24.74 -10.77 27.94
CA ASN A 21 24.07 -9.52 28.31
C ASN A 21 25.06 -8.36 28.46
N SER A 22 24.65 -7.15 28.06
CA SER A 22 25.45 -5.94 28.26
C SER A 22 25.38 -5.46 29.71
N GLU A 23 26.09 -6.12 30.62
CA GLU A 23 26.44 -5.47 31.88
C GLU A 23 27.56 -4.48 31.59
N GLN A 24 27.18 -3.23 31.32
CA GLN A 24 28.14 -2.15 31.16
C GLN A 24 28.77 -1.88 32.53
N LYS A 25 30.00 -2.34 32.72
CA LYS A 25 30.80 -1.95 33.89
C LYS A 25 31.30 -0.53 33.67
N ASP A 26 31.27 0.30 34.72
CA ASP A 26 31.55 1.74 34.70
C ASP A 26 32.89 2.14 34.05
N ASP A 27 33.82 1.19 33.88
CA ASP A 27 35.15 1.39 33.30
C ASP A 27 35.34 0.71 31.93
N SER A 28 34.26 0.48 31.18
CA SER A 28 34.32 -0.16 29.85
C SER A 28 33.82 0.74 28.72
N ASN A 29 34.60 0.81 27.63
CA ASN A 29 34.26 1.56 26.43
C ASN A 29 33.38 0.72 25.51
N LEU A 30 32.24 1.25 25.08
CA LEU A 30 31.32 0.61 24.15
C LEU A 30 31.63 1.02 22.71
N CYS A 31 31.67 0.06 21.79
CA CYS A 31 31.76 0.31 20.36
C CYS A 31 30.68 -0.48 19.62
N ILE A 32 30.14 0.14 18.56
CA ILE A 32 29.06 -0.38 17.73
C ILE A 32 29.54 -0.37 16.28
N ILE A 33 29.54 -1.53 15.63
CA ILE A 33 29.87 -1.67 14.22
C ILE A 33 28.63 -2.10 13.46
N TYR A 34 28.47 -1.53 12.26
CA TYR A 34 27.47 -1.93 11.28
C TYR A 34 28.11 -2.88 10.27
N THR A 35 27.53 -4.07 10.11
CA THR A 35 27.90 -5.02 9.06
C THR A 35 27.10 -4.72 7.78
N ASP A 36 27.61 -5.18 6.64
CA ASP A 36 26.97 -5.07 5.31
C ASP A 36 25.50 -5.56 5.29
N ASP A 37 25.14 -6.48 6.19
CA ASP A 37 23.78 -7.02 6.35
C ASP A 37 22.85 -6.15 7.23
N ASN A 38 23.13 -4.85 7.40
CA ASN A 38 22.39 -3.96 8.31
C ASN A 38 22.28 -4.48 9.76
N CYS A 39 23.24 -5.30 10.18
CA CYS A 39 23.34 -5.80 11.54
C CYS A 39 24.22 -4.89 12.38
N ARG A 40 23.79 -4.60 13.62
CA ARG A 40 24.63 -3.92 14.62
C ARG A 40 25.27 -4.95 15.55
N VAL A 41 26.59 -4.87 15.67
CA VAL A 41 27.38 -5.68 16.59
C VAL A 41 27.93 -4.79 17.70
N PHE A 42 27.72 -5.21 18.93
CA PHE A 42 28.18 -4.49 20.13
C PHE A 42 29.40 -5.22 20.71
N PHE A 43 30.45 -4.47 21.02
CA PHE A 43 31.57 -4.98 21.80
C PHE A 43 32.03 -3.92 22.79
N THR A 44 32.43 -4.37 23.97
CA THR A 44 33.01 -3.52 25.01
C THR A 44 34.47 -3.90 25.21
N TYR A 45 35.31 -2.91 25.45
CA TYR A 45 36.73 -3.15 25.71
C TYR A 45 37.19 -2.38 26.94
N ARG A 46 38.15 -2.96 27.66
CA ARG A 46 38.75 -2.37 28.84
C ARG A 46 40.27 -2.45 28.71
N TYR A 47 40.94 -1.32 28.96
CA TYR A 47 42.39 -1.32 29.07
C TYR A 47 42.79 -1.93 30.42
N SER A 48 43.72 -2.88 30.42
CA SER A 48 44.35 -3.30 31.67
C SER A 48 45.52 -2.37 31.98
N ASP A 49 45.73 -2.08 33.27
CA ASP A 49 46.78 -1.18 33.79
C ASP A 49 48.20 -1.76 33.66
N ALA A 50 48.53 -2.37 32.53
CA ALA A 50 49.88 -2.82 32.24
C ALA A 50 50.74 -1.62 31.79
N ILE A 51 51.51 -1.10 32.74
CA ILE A 51 52.58 -0.11 32.61
C ILE A 51 53.50 -0.41 31.40
N TYR A 52 53.44 0.50 30.42
CA TYR A 52 54.49 0.98 29.50
C TYR A 52 55.19 0.10 28.44
N VAL A 53 54.86 -1.17 28.18
CA VAL A 53 55.44 -1.84 26.99
C VAL A 53 54.44 -2.65 26.13
N THR A 54 53.34 -3.13 26.70
CA THR A 54 52.25 -3.77 25.93
C THR A 54 50.92 -3.51 26.63
N ARG A 55 50.13 -2.54 26.15
CA ARG A 55 48.76 -2.34 26.65
C ARG A 55 47.93 -3.56 26.27
N LYS A 56 47.67 -4.44 27.24
CA LYS A 56 46.77 -5.58 27.05
C LYS A 56 45.34 -5.07 27.15
N VAL A 57 44.51 -5.39 26.16
CA VAL A 57 43.09 -5.01 26.11
C VAL A 57 42.26 -6.25 26.38
N ASP A 58 41.37 -6.16 27.35
CA ASP A 58 40.34 -7.17 27.56
C ASP A 58 39.17 -6.83 26.63
N LEU A 59 38.83 -7.74 25.71
CA LEU A 59 37.75 -7.58 24.74
C LEU A 59 36.56 -8.46 25.13
N ASN A 60 35.39 -7.82 25.24
CA ASN A 60 34.13 -8.48 25.45
C ASN A 60 33.26 -8.30 24.20
N ILE A 61 32.88 -9.40 23.57
CA ILE A 61 32.07 -9.38 22.35
C ILE A 61 30.68 -9.89 22.72
N MET A 62 29.63 -9.15 22.34
CA MET A 62 28.27 -9.62 22.50
C MET A 62 27.95 -10.61 21.38
N ARG A 63 27.51 -11.82 21.76
CA ARG A 63 27.19 -12.88 20.79
C ARG A 63 25.94 -12.58 19.96
N LYS A 64 25.02 -11.79 20.52
CA LYS A 64 23.75 -11.46 19.88
C LYS A 64 23.90 -10.17 19.06
N SER A 65 24.07 -10.31 17.75
CA SER A 65 23.91 -9.19 16.82
C SER A 65 22.42 -8.88 16.67
N GLU A 66 22.08 -7.60 16.71
CA GLU A 66 20.73 -7.16 16.40
C GLU A 66 20.68 -6.82 14.92
N CYS A 67 20.11 -7.73 14.13
CA CYS A 67 19.91 -7.49 12.71
C CYS A 67 18.55 -6.85 12.48
N VAL A 68 18.55 -5.71 11.78
CA VAL A 68 17.29 -5.11 11.32
C VAL A 68 16.72 -6.02 10.24
N LYS A 69 15.51 -6.54 10.45
CA LYS A 69 14.84 -7.36 9.44
C LYS A 69 14.59 -6.51 8.20
N THR A 70 15.16 -6.89 7.07
CA THR A 70 14.89 -6.26 5.77
C THR A 70 13.42 -6.50 5.42
N ILE A 71 12.62 -5.45 5.51
CA ILE A 71 11.21 -5.51 5.13
C ILE A 71 11.15 -5.47 3.60
N ASN A 72 10.51 -6.46 3.01
CA ASN A 72 10.30 -6.52 1.55
C ASN A 72 9.24 -5.49 1.14
N ILE A 73 9.68 -4.30 0.75
CA ILE A 73 8.83 -3.15 0.39
C ILE A 73 7.81 -3.52 -0.69
N LEU A 74 8.18 -4.40 -1.62
CA LEU A 74 7.34 -4.85 -2.73
C LEU A 74 5.98 -5.42 -2.26
N TYR A 75 5.95 -6.22 -1.18
CA TYR A 75 4.70 -6.80 -0.69
C TYR A 75 3.74 -5.75 -0.12
N ILE A 76 4.28 -4.73 0.55
CA ILE A 76 3.48 -3.63 1.11
C ILE A 76 2.83 -2.86 -0.04
N VAL A 77 3.61 -2.54 -1.08
CA VAL A 77 3.12 -1.82 -2.25
C VAL A 77 2.03 -2.60 -2.97
N LEU A 78 2.21 -3.91 -3.19
CA LEU A 78 1.18 -4.74 -3.81
C LEU A 78 -0.11 -4.81 -2.98
N GLY A 79 0.02 -4.92 -1.65
CA GLY A 79 -1.14 -4.93 -0.75
C GLY A 79 -1.96 -3.65 -0.82
N VAL A 80 -1.30 -2.48 -0.85
CA VAL A 80 -1.98 -1.18 -0.95
C VAL A 80 -2.71 -1.03 -2.28
N ILE A 81 -2.06 -1.39 -3.40
CA ILE A 81 -2.69 -1.32 -4.73
C ILE A 81 -3.92 -2.22 -4.79
N ALA A 82 -3.81 -3.46 -4.32
CA ALA A 82 -4.93 -4.39 -4.29
C ALA A 82 -6.10 -3.85 -3.44
N GLY A 83 -5.80 -3.25 -2.29
CA GLY A 83 -6.81 -2.64 -1.41
C GLY A 83 -7.56 -1.48 -2.07
N ILE A 84 -6.84 -0.58 -2.75
CA ILE A 84 -7.45 0.56 -3.46
C ILE A 84 -8.33 0.07 -4.61
N VAL A 85 -7.84 -0.90 -5.40
CA VAL A 85 -8.60 -1.45 -6.53
C VAL A 85 -9.88 -2.13 -6.04
N LEU A 86 -9.80 -2.97 -5.00
CA LEU A 86 -10.97 -3.64 -4.43
C LEU A 86 -11.95 -2.64 -3.82
N GLY A 87 -11.46 -1.65 -3.07
CA GLY A 87 -12.30 -0.58 -2.50
C GLY A 87 -13.02 0.23 -3.59
N GLY A 88 -12.30 0.60 -4.65
CA GLY A 88 -12.86 1.31 -5.80
C GLY A 88 -13.91 0.49 -6.54
N LEU A 89 -13.68 -0.81 -6.74
CA LEU A 89 -14.66 -1.70 -7.35
C LEU A 89 -15.93 -1.82 -6.50
N ILE A 90 -15.82 -1.97 -5.18
CA ILE A 90 -16.98 -2.04 -4.28
C ILE A 90 -17.79 -0.74 -4.34
N LEU A 91 -17.12 0.42 -4.28
CA LEU A 91 -17.78 1.72 -4.39
C LEU A 91 -18.51 1.88 -5.73
N LEU A 92 -17.85 1.51 -6.85
CA LEU A 92 -18.45 1.55 -8.18
C LEU A 92 -19.63 0.60 -8.33
N LEU A 93 -19.57 -0.59 -7.74
CA LEU A 93 -20.69 -1.53 -7.75
C LEU A 93 -21.89 -0.94 -7.01
N ILE A 94 -21.70 -0.37 -5.82
CA ILE A 94 -22.78 0.27 -5.07
C ILE A 94 -23.37 1.46 -5.85
N TYR A 95 -22.51 2.34 -6.35
CA TYR A 95 -22.92 3.49 -7.17
C TYR A 95 -23.74 3.05 -8.39
N LYS A 96 -23.26 2.05 -9.12
CA LYS A 96 -23.95 1.53 -10.30
C LYS A 96 -25.28 0.87 -9.95
N LEU A 97 -25.37 0.16 -8.83
CA LEU A 97 -26.63 -0.43 -8.35
C LEU A 97 -27.66 0.65 -8.02
N VAL A 98 -27.26 1.72 -7.30
CA VAL A 98 -28.15 2.84 -6.96
C VAL A 98 -28.70 3.49 -8.24
N ILE A 99 -27.83 3.82 -9.19
CA ILE A 99 -28.26 4.43 -10.46
C ILE A 99 -29.19 3.51 -11.24
N THR A 100 -28.85 2.23 -11.32
CA THR A 100 -29.69 1.26 -12.06
C THR A 100 -31.09 1.17 -11.45
N ILE A 101 -31.22 1.26 -10.13
CA ILE A 101 -32.52 1.22 -9.47
C ILE A 101 -33.35 2.45 -9.82
N ASP A 102 -32.75 3.64 -9.79
CA ASP A 102 -33.48 4.88 -10.08
C ASP A 102 -33.90 4.95 -11.55
N ASP A 103 -33.01 4.55 -12.47
CA ASP A 103 -33.31 4.45 -13.91
C ASP A 103 -34.51 3.52 -14.17
N ARG A 104 -34.55 2.34 -13.52
CA ARG A 104 -35.68 1.41 -13.65
C ARG A 104 -36.97 1.95 -13.04
N ARG A 105 -36.89 2.72 -11.96
CA ARG A 105 -38.05 3.33 -11.31
C ARG A 105 -38.65 4.45 -12.17
N GLU A 106 -37.81 5.27 -12.78
CA GLU A 106 -38.24 6.33 -13.69
C GLU A 106 -38.84 5.75 -14.97
N LEU A 107 -38.23 4.70 -15.54
CA LEU A 107 -38.77 4.02 -16.71
C LEU A 107 -40.17 3.44 -16.47
N ALA A 108 -40.38 2.76 -15.33
CA ALA A 108 -41.68 2.21 -15.00
C ALA A 108 -42.77 3.30 -14.85
N LYS A 109 -42.41 4.46 -14.30
CA LYS A 109 -43.33 5.61 -14.22
C LYS A 109 -43.63 6.19 -15.60
N PHE A 110 -42.63 6.26 -16.48
CA PHE A 110 -42.79 6.78 -17.83
C PHE A 110 -43.70 5.89 -18.68
N GLU A 111 -43.52 4.57 -18.62
CA GLU A 111 -44.39 3.61 -19.33
C GLU A 111 -45.84 3.71 -18.85
N GLN A 112 -46.05 3.79 -17.53
CA GLN A 112 -47.38 3.99 -16.95
C GLN A 112 -48.04 5.31 -17.40
N GLN A 113 -47.29 6.41 -17.40
CA GLN A 113 -47.79 7.69 -17.89
C GLN A 113 -48.08 7.64 -19.40
N GLY A 114 -47.23 6.99 -20.19
CA GLY A 114 -47.41 6.82 -21.62
C GLY A 114 -48.64 5.98 -21.98
N GLU A 115 -48.89 4.88 -21.28
CA GLU A 115 -50.13 4.12 -21.42
C GLU A 115 -51.34 4.96 -21.01
N ASN A 116 -51.30 5.62 -19.86
CA ASN A 116 -52.42 6.45 -19.39
C ASN A 116 -52.75 7.60 -20.37
N MET A 117 -51.73 8.23 -20.97
CA MET A 117 -51.91 9.23 -22.03
C MET A 117 -52.58 8.64 -23.28
N ARG A 118 -52.26 7.39 -23.66
CA ARG A 118 -52.90 6.72 -24.80
C ARG A 118 -54.37 6.40 -24.52
N TRP A 119 -54.72 6.02 -23.29
CA TRP A 119 -56.11 5.81 -22.89
C TRP A 119 -56.88 7.14 -22.85
N GLU A 120 -56.30 8.20 -22.29
CA GLU A 120 -56.92 9.55 -22.25
C GLU A 120 -57.10 10.16 -23.66
N MET A 121 -56.20 9.88 -24.61
CA MET A 121 -56.38 10.28 -26.02
C MET A 121 -57.45 9.47 -26.77
N ALA A 122 -57.80 8.27 -26.27
CA ALA A 122 -58.74 7.37 -26.91
C ALA A 122 -60.20 7.56 -26.45
N GLU A 123 -60.46 8.28 -25.36
CA GLU A 123 -61.80 8.45 -24.79
C GLU A 123 -62.27 9.91 -24.83
N ASN A 124 -62.60 10.39 -26.02
CA ASN A 124 -63.76 11.27 -26.15
C ASN A 124 -64.41 11.14 -27.55
N PRO A 125 -65.60 10.52 -27.68
CA PRO A 125 -66.25 10.29 -28.97
C PRO A 125 -66.72 11.57 -29.70
N ILE A 126 -66.60 12.74 -29.08
CA ILE A 126 -66.89 14.07 -29.68
C ILE A 126 -65.62 14.92 -29.95
N PHE A 127 -64.42 14.39 -29.71
CA PHE A 127 -63.18 15.16 -29.90
C PHE A 127 -62.59 14.97 -31.31
N GLU A 128 -62.66 16.03 -32.10
CA GLU A 128 -62.03 16.12 -33.42
C GLU A 128 -60.66 16.82 -33.27
N SER A 129 -59.58 16.22 -33.80
CA SER A 129 -58.25 16.81 -33.69
C SER A 129 -58.16 18.09 -34.55
N PRO A 130 -57.71 19.23 -34.00
CA PRO A 130 -57.64 20.50 -34.75
C PRO A 130 -56.50 20.54 -35.77
N THR A 131 -55.80 19.42 -35.97
CA THR A 131 -54.63 19.32 -36.83
C THR A 131 -55.04 18.74 -38.18
N THR A 132 -55.17 19.61 -39.18
CA THR A 132 -55.41 19.17 -40.56
C THR A 132 -54.11 18.60 -41.14
N LYS A 133 -54.14 17.34 -41.61
CA LYS A 133 -53.02 16.79 -42.38
C LYS A 133 -53.08 17.32 -43.79
N VAL A 134 -52.27 18.33 -44.10
CA VAL A 134 -52.08 18.81 -45.47
C VAL A 134 -51.02 17.93 -46.12
N ILE A 135 -51.45 16.98 -46.97
CA ILE A 135 -50.53 16.19 -47.80
C ILE A 135 -49.96 17.13 -48.85
N ASN A 136 -48.64 17.15 -48.99
CA ASN A 136 -47.99 17.99 -49.98
C ASN A 136 -48.04 17.29 -51.36
N PRO A 137 -48.81 17.80 -52.34
CA PRO A 137 -49.00 17.16 -53.64
C PRO A 137 -47.73 17.17 -54.52
N THR A 138 -46.67 17.89 -54.11
CA THR A 138 -45.38 17.90 -54.83
C THR A 138 -44.52 16.67 -54.53
N TYR A 139 -44.88 15.85 -53.52
CA TYR A 139 -44.10 14.69 -53.09
C TYR A 139 -44.80 13.34 -53.31
N GLU A 140 -45.94 13.29 -54.01
CA GLU A 140 -46.39 12.03 -54.63
C GLU A 140 -45.51 11.75 -55.84
N GLU A 141 -44.36 11.14 -55.57
CA GLU A 141 -43.42 10.65 -56.57
C GLU A 141 -44.17 9.65 -57.47
N THR A 142 -44.52 10.10 -58.69
CA THR A 142 -44.88 9.22 -59.79
C THR A 142 -43.68 8.32 -60.06
N ALA A 143 -43.66 7.14 -59.42
CA ALA A 143 -42.73 6.07 -59.71
C ALA A 143 -42.90 5.63 -61.17
N TYR A 144 -41.93 6.01 -62.00
CA TYR A 144 -41.65 5.40 -63.30
C TYR A 144 -40.59 4.33 -63.15
#